data_AF-A0ABD3D101-F1
#
_entry.id   AF-A0ABD3D101-F1
#
_cell.length_a   1.000
_cell.length_b   1.000
_cell.length_c   1.000
_cell.angle_alpha   90.00
_cell.angle_beta   90.00
_cell.angle_gamma   90.00
#
_symmetry.space_group_name_H-M   'P 1'
#
loop_
_entity.id
_entity.type
_entity.pdbx_description
1 polymer ?
#
loop_
_entity_poly.entity_id
_entity_poly.type
_entity_poly.pdbx_seq_one_letter_code
_entity_poly.pdbx_strand_id
1 'polypeptide(L)'
;MSSNTSGDDVKPEVEPVEVSPPKNNPKRKRCRHRHTPEQIQAMEEYFKDCPHPDIKQRTELSEDIGIDPFQVKFWFQNKRTQMKTNHERQLNTILRTENEKLRAENLRFKEALSNSSCPACGCMAVIGDVPLDERHLRMENARLRNEINRISGVVANYVGKPLTKAAATPSSCVMRTTNLSTSPMFRGSSSKGNGTQDSDEEHEHNEK
;
A
#
# COMPACT_ATOMS: atom_id res chain seq x y z
N MET A 1 -33.51 -51.52 65.36
CA MET A 1 -32.22 -51.52 66.08
C MET A 1 -31.17 -52.13 65.17
N SER A 2 -30.01 -51.48 65.15
CA SER A 2 -28.86 -51.61 64.25
C SER A 2 -28.36 -53.03 63.99
N SER A 3 -27.73 -53.26 62.82
CA SER A 3 -26.26 -53.33 62.72
C SER A 3 -25.79 -53.72 61.31
N ASN A 4 -24.70 -53.08 60.88
CA ASN A 4 -23.93 -53.34 59.67
C ASN A 4 -23.15 -54.68 59.73
N THR A 5 -22.69 -55.18 58.57
CA THR A 5 -21.29 -55.54 58.19
C THR A 5 -21.34 -56.46 56.95
N SER A 6 -20.77 -56.06 55.81
CA SER A 6 -19.38 -56.31 55.34
C SER A 6 -19.17 -57.73 54.80
N GLY A 7 -18.74 -57.85 53.54
CA GLY A 7 -18.31 -59.13 52.95
C GLY A 7 -18.43 -59.17 51.44
N ASP A 8 -17.36 -58.73 50.78
CA ASP A 8 -17.01 -58.92 49.37
C ASP A 8 -17.19 -60.37 48.86
N ASP A 9 -17.51 -60.55 47.56
CA ASP A 9 -16.74 -61.45 46.67
C ASP A 9 -17.12 -61.31 45.18
N VAL A 10 -16.10 -60.96 44.38
CA VAL A 10 -15.79 -61.37 42.99
C VAL A 10 -16.71 -60.95 41.84
N LYS A 11 -16.30 -59.86 41.20
CA LYS A 11 -16.62 -59.47 39.82
C LYS A 11 -15.61 -60.12 38.86
N PRO A 12 -16.01 -60.85 37.81
CA PRO A 12 -15.06 -61.42 36.87
C PRO A 12 -14.52 -60.33 35.92
N GLU A 13 -13.22 -60.39 35.76
CA GLU A 13 -12.35 -59.72 34.82
C GLU A 13 -12.79 -60.02 33.38
N VAL A 14 -13.07 -58.98 32.58
CA VAL A 14 -13.24 -59.09 31.13
C VAL A 14 -12.36 -58.01 30.50
N GLU A 15 -11.33 -58.50 29.81
CA GLU A 15 -10.33 -57.79 29.01
C GLU A 15 -10.93 -56.69 28.10
N PRO A 16 -10.29 -55.52 27.98
CA PRO A 16 -10.73 -54.47 27.07
C PRO A 16 -10.32 -54.81 25.62
N VAL A 17 -11.30 -55.04 24.76
CA VAL A 17 -11.09 -55.15 23.30
C VAL A 17 -10.58 -53.81 22.78
N GLU A 18 -9.31 -53.78 22.34
CA GLU A 18 -8.74 -52.64 21.61
C GLU A 18 -9.55 -52.37 20.33
N VAL A 19 -10.29 -51.27 20.32
CA VAL A 19 -10.90 -50.73 19.11
C VAL A 19 -9.79 -50.06 18.29
N SER A 20 -9.40 -50.71 17.20
CA SER A 20 -8.47 -50.15 16.22
C SER A 20 -9.07 -48.88 15.59
N PRO A 21 -8.31 -47.77 15.44
CA PRO A 21 -8.84 -46.52 14.93
C PRO A 21 -9.18 -46.61 13.43
N PRO A 22 -10.20 -45.88 12.95
CA PRO A 22 -10.63 -45.94 11.56
C PRO A 22 -9.51 -45.40 10.65
N LYS A 23 -9.18 -46.19 9.63
CA LYS A 23 -8.18 -45.85 8.61
C LYS A 23 -8.54 -44.50 7.98
N ASN A 24 -7.64 -43.52 8.19
CA ASN A 24 -7.66 -42.22 7.54
C ASN A 24 -7.81 -42.39 6.02
N ASN A 25 -8.99 -42.07 5.50
CA ASN A 25 -9.24 -42.03 4.07
C ASN A 25 -8.67 -40.69 3.55
N PRO A 26 -7.57 -40.67 2.77
CA PRO A 26 -6.99 -39.43 2.29
C PRO A 26 -8.01 -38.77 1.36
N LYS A 27 -8.47 -37.57 1.77
CA LYS A 27 -9.38 -36.69 1.04
C LYS A 27 -9.17 -36.82 -0.47
N ARG A 28 -10.11 -37.49 -1.15
CA ARG A 28 -10.19 -37.53 -2.62
C ARG A 28 -10.04 -36.09 -3.10
N LYS A 29 -8.91 -35.75 -3.71
CA LYS A 29 -8.72 -34.48 -4.41
C LYS A 29 -9.85 -34.42 -5.44
N ARG A 30 -10.86 -33.60 -5.19
CA ARG A 30 -11.97 -33.38 -6.14
C ARG A 30 -11.33 -33.01 -7.47
N CYS A 31 -11.39 -33.92 -8.44
CA CYS A 31 -10.91 -33.66 -9.78
C CYS A 31 -11.74 -32.49 -10.30
N ARG A 32 -11.13 -31.29 -10.37
CA ARG A 32 -11.79 -30.12 -10.93
C ARG A 32 -12.07 -30.44 -12.39
N HIS A 33 -13.34 -30.60 -12.73
CA HIS A 33 -13.76 -30.74 -14.11
C HIS A 33 -13.42 -29.43 -14.83
N ARG A 34 -12.55 -29.48 -15.83
CA ARG A 34 -12.07 -28.32 -16.58
C ARG A 34 -12.81 -28.31 -17.93
N HIS A 35 -13.39 -27.18 -18.29
CA HIS A 35 -14.02 -27.01 -19.60
C HIS A 35 -12.99 -27.17 -20.72
N THR A 36 -13.41 -27.71 -21.86
CA THR A 36 -12.55 -27.84 -23.04
C THR A 36 -12.29 -26.47 -23.67
N PRO A 37 -11.25 -26.31 -24.50
CA PRO A 37 -10.99 -25.06 -25.22
C PRO A 37 -12.18 -24.62 -26.08
N GLU A 38 -12.86 -25.56 -26.74
CA GLU A 38 -14.02 -25.29 -27.60
C GLU A 38 -15.19 -24.73 -26.78
N GLN A 39 -15.47 -25.31 -25.61
CA GLN A 39 -16.50 -24.81 -24.68
C GLN A 39 -16.16 -23.40 -24.19
N ILE A 40 -14.89 -23.14 -23.85
CA ILE A 40 -14.44 -21.82 -23.42
C ILE A 40 -14.60 -20.82 -24.57
N GLN A 41 -14.18 -21.18 -25.78
CA GLN A 41 -14.27 -20.31 -26.95
C GLN A 41 -15.72 -19.92 -27.25
N ALA A 42 -16.65 -20.88 -27.26
CA ALA A 42 -18.07 -20.59 -27.48
C ALA A 42 -18.64 -19.64 -26.43
N MET A 43 -18.30 -19.85 -25.15
CA MET A 43 -18.69 -18.92 -24.08
C MET A 43 -18.04 -17.54 -24.22
N GLU A 44 -16.79 -17.45 -24.68
CA GLU A 44 -16.09 -16.18 -24.93
C GLU A 44 -16.64 -15.42 -26.13
N GLU A 45 -17.04 -16.11 -27.19
CA GLU A 45 -17.71 -15.52 -28.34
C GLU A 45 -19.07 -14.95 -27.93
N TYR A 46 -19.90 -15.75 -27.24
CA TYR A 46 -21.19 -15.29 -26.72
C TYR A 46 -21.05 -14.09 -25.77
N PHE A 47 -20.01 -14.09 -24.92
CA PHE A 47 -19.78 -13.01 -23.95
C PHE A 47 -19.56 -11.64 -24.60
N LYS A 48 -19.03 -11.58 -25.82
CA LYS A 48 -18.80 -10.31 -26.54
C LYS A 48 -20.12 -9.59 -26.82
N ASP A 49 -21.16 -10.35 -27.13
CA ASP A 49 -22.48 -9.83 -27.48
C ASP A 49 -23.39 -9.70 -26.24
N CYS A 50 -23.31 -10.66 -25.32
CA CYS A 50 -24.12 -10.68 -24.11
C CYS A 50 -23.32 -11.08 -22.85
N PRO A 51 -22.74 -10.11 -22.10
CA PRO A 51 -21.99 -10.38 -20.87
C PRO A 51 -22.86 -10.84 -19.68
N HIS A 52 -24.17 -10.65 -19.76
CA HIS A 52 -25.15 -10.92 -18.70
C HIS A 52 -26.31 -11.78 -19.23
N PRO A 53 -26.05 -13.05 -19.60
CA PRO A 53 -27.08 -13.92 -20.15
C PRO A 53 -28.16 -14.23 -19.11
N ASP A 54 -29.41 -14.21 -19.55
CA ASP A 54 -30.58 -14.59 -18.76
C ASP A 54 -30.66 -16.12 -18.55
N ILE A 55 -31.74 -16.61 -17.94
CA ILE A 55 -31.89 -18.06 -17.71
C ILE A 55 -32.03 -18.83 -19.02
N LYS A 56 -32.84 -18.34 -19.97
CA LYS A 56 -33.13 -19.03 -21.23
C LYS A 56 -31.88 -19.10 -22.11
N GLN A 57 -31.18 -17.98 -22.24
CA GLN A 57 -29.92 -17.86 -22.97
C GLN A 57 -28.84 -18.78 -22.41
N ARG A 58 -28.76 -18.92 -21.08
CA ARG A 58 -27.84 -19.88 -20.47
C ARG A 58 -28.22 -21.31 -20.76
N THR A 59 -29.50 -21.65 -20.76
CA THR A 59 -29.98 -22.99 -21.11
C THR A 59 -29.65 -23.33 -22.55
N GLU A 60 -29.99 -22.45 -23.50
CA GLU A 60 -29.68 -22.62 -24.93
C GLU A 60 -28.18 -22.83 -25.16
N LEU A 61 -27.34 -21.93 -24.62
CA LEU A 61 -25.88 -22.05 -24.74
C LEU A 61 -25.35 -23.35 -24.10
N SER A 62 -25.97 -23.80 -23.00
CA SER A 62 -25.55 -25.02 -22.31
C SER A 62 -25.85 -26.29 -23.12
N GLU A 63 -26.97 -26.30 -23.84
CA GLU A 63 -27.36 -27.38 -24.76
C GLU A 63 -26.38 -27.45 -25.95
N ASP A 64 -26.02 -26.29 -26.52
CA ASP A 64 -25.10 -26.19 -27.65
C ASP A 64 -23.68 -26.71 -27.34
N ILE A 65 -23.16 -26.41 -26.14
CA ILE A 65 -21.78 -26.75 -25.75
C ILE A 65 -21.69 -28.00 -24.85
N GLY A 66 -22.84 -28.59 -24.51
CA GLY A 66 -22.93 -29.83 -23.72
C GLY A 66 -22.43 -29.72 -22.29
N ILE A 67 -22.70 -28.59 -21.60
CA ILE A 67 -22.37 -28.42 -20.18
C ILE A 67 -23.61 -28.05 -19.36
N ASP A 68 -23.52 -28.11 -18.03
CA ASP A 68 -24.65 -27.75 -17.17
C ASP A 68 -24.91 -26.21 -17.19
N PRO A 69 -26.18 -25.74 -17.26
CA PRO A 69 -26.52 -24.30 -17.25
C PRO A 69 -25.95 -23.53 -16.05
N PHE A 70 -25.73 -24.20 -14.93
CA PHE A 70 -25.10 -23.63 -13.74
C PHE A 70 -23.60 -23.40 -13.93
N GLN A 71 -22.92 -24.28 -14.68
CA GLN A 71 -21.51 -24.06 -15.06
C GLN A 71 -21.38 -22.84 -15.97
N VAL A 72 -22.31 -22.65 -16.91
CA VAL A 72 -22.40 -21.44 -17.73
C VAL A 72 -22.56 -20.22 -16.82
N LYS A 73 -23.54 -20.24 -15.90
CA LYS A 73 -23.76 -19.13 -14.94
C LYS A 73 -22.46 -18.74 -14.21
N PHE A 74 -21.75 -19.71 -13.66
CA PHE A 74 -20.52 -19.44 -12.93
C PHE A 74 -19.37 -18.99 -13.81
N TRP A 75 -19.28 -19.55 -15.02
CA TRP A 75 -18.26 -19.12 -15.97
C TRP A 75 -18.45 -17.63 -16.30
N PHE A 76 -19.67 -17.19 -16.61
CA PHE A 76 -19.96 -15.77 -16.90
C PHE A 76 -19.71 -14.88 -15.69
N GLN A 77 -20.08 -15.32 -14.48
CA GLN A 77 -19.77 -14.60 -13.26
C GLN A 77 -18.26 -14.43 -13.05
N ASN A 78 -17.50 -15.52 -13.20
CA ASN A 78 -16.05 -15.51 -13.06
C ASN A 78 -15.37 -14.67 -14.15
N LYS A 79 -15.86 -14.73 -15.39
CA LYS A 79 -15.36 -13.94 -16.52
C LYS A 79 -15.50 -12.44 -16.24
N ARG A 80 -16.67 -11.99 -15.74
CA ARG A 80 -16.88 -10.59 -15.35
C ARG A 80 -15.95 -10.16 -14.23
N THR A 81 -15.82 -10.97 -13.18
CA THR A 81 -14.89 -10.68 -12.07
C THR A 81 -13.46 -10.58 -12.57
N GLN A 82 -13.02 -11.53 -13.41
CA GLN A 82 -11.69 -11.51 -14.02
C GLN A 82 -11.46 -10.24 -14.85
N MET A 83 -12.44 -9.83 -15.66
CA MET A 83 -12.36 -8.62 -16.47
C MET A 83 -12.21 -7.38 -15.58
N LYS A 84 -13.05 -7.26 -14.54
CA LYS A 84 -12.99 -6.15 -13.59
C LYS A 84 -11.63 -6.07 -12.89
N THR A 85 -11.15 -7.19 -12.36
CA THR A 85 -9.84 -7.25 -11.69
C THR A 85 -8.68 -6.94 -12.64
N ASN A 86 -8.73 -7.42 -13.89
CA ASN A 86 -7.68 -7.13 -14.87
C ASN A 86 -7.66 -5.63 -15.23
N HIS A 87 -8.84 -5.05 -15.45
CA HIS A 87 -8.97 -3.62 -15.72
C HIS A 87 -8.47 -2.75 -14.55
N GLU A 88 -8.89 -3.05 -13.32
CA GLU A 88 -8.41 -2.35 -12.11
C GLU A 88 -6.88 -2.45 -11.97
N ARG A 89 -6.31 -3.63 -12.23
CA ARG A 89 -4.85 -3.82 -12.20
C ARG A 89 -4.15 -2.95 -13.25
N GLN A 90 -4.65 -2.93 -14.48
CA GLN A 90 -4.09 -2.10 -15.56
C GLN A 90 -4.15 -0.62 -15.21
N LEU A 91 -5.30 -0.12 -14.74
CA LEU A 91 -5.45 1.25 -14.29
C LEU A 91 -4.49 1.58 -13.14
N ASN A 92 -4.33 0.67 -12.18
CA ASN A 92 -3.39 0.87 -11.08
C ASN A 92 -1.94 0.96 -11.57
N THR A 93 -1.55 0.15 -12.54
CA THR A 93 -0.23 0.23 -13.17
C THR A 93 -0.02 1.59 -13.83
N ILE A 94 -1.00 2.08 -14.62
CA ILE A 94 -0.92 3.40 -15.29
C ILE A 94 -0.80 4.52 -14.25
N LEU A 95 -1.60 4.48 -13.19
CA LEU A 95 -1.55 5.49 -12.14
C LEU A 95 -0.21 5.50 -11.40
N ARG A 96 0.41 4.34 -11.19
CA ARG A 96 1.75 4.23 -10.57
C ARG A 96 2.82 4.84 -11.45
N THR A 97 2.82 4.51 -12.75
CA THR A 97 3.79 5.06 -13.69
C THR A 97 3.65 6.57 -13.81
N GLU A 98 2.42 7.09 -13.85
CA GLU A 98 2.19 8.54 -13.91
C GLU A 98 2.59 9.24 -12.61
N ASN A 99 2.31 8.63 -11.45
CA ASN A 99 2.78 9.19 -10.17
C ASN A 99 4.30 9.24 -10.07
N GLU A 100 5.00 8.23 -10.59
CA GLU A 100 6.45 8.22 -10.61
C GLU A 100 7.01 9.31 -11.52
N LYS A 101 6.42 9.48 -12.71
CA LYS A 101 6.76 10.57 -13.62
C LYS A 101 6.54 11.95 -13.00
N LEU A 102 5.36 12.18 -12.40
CA LEU A 102 5.04 13.43 -11.71
C LEU A 102 6.00 13.70 -10.54
N ARG A 103 6.39 12.66 -9.78
CA ARG A 103 7.39 12.81 -8.72
C ARG A 103 8.76 13.19 -9.26
N ALA A 104 9.20 12.56 -10.35
CA ALA A 104 10.45 12.90 -11.01
C ALA A 104 10.44 14.34 -11.54
N GLU A 105 9.35 14.77 -12.18
CA GLU A 105 9.18 16.16 -12.64
C GLU A 105 9.15 17.14 -11.47
N ASN A 106 8.41 16.84 -10.41
CA ASN A 106 8.36 17.67 -9.21
C ASN A 106 9.73 17.82 -8.56
N LEU A 107 10.52 16.75 -8.51
CA LEU A 107 11.91 16.79 -8.04
C LEU A 107 12.76 17.69 -8.93
N ARG A 108 12.68 17.55 -10.26
CA ARG A 108 13.42 18.41 -11.18
C ARG A 108 13.06 19.89 -11.03
N PHE A 109 11.79 20.22 -10.83
CA PHE A 109 11.37 21.59 -10.56
C PHE A 109 11.90 22.10 -9.23
N LYS A 110 11.86 21.27 -8.18
CA LYS A 110 12.42 21.61 -6.87
C LYS A 110 13.93 21.86 -6.92
N GLU A 111 14.67 21.04 -7.66
CA GLU A 111 16.10 21.21 -7.87
C GLU A 111 16.41 22.48 -8.67
N ALA A 112 15.67 22.75 -9.75
CA ALA A 112 15.85 23.95 -10.57
C ALA A 112 15.63 25.23 -9.74
N LEU A 113 14.59 25.24 -8.91
CA LEU A 113 14.30 26.34 -8.00
C LEU A 113 15.36 26.45 -6.89
N SER A 114 15.75 25.33 -6.27
CA SER A 114 16.82 25.31 -5.26
C SER A 114 18.14 25.87 -5.81
N ASN A 115 18.50 25.51 -7.04
CA ASN A 115 19.75 25.96 -7.68
C ASN A 115 19.69 27.40 -8.19
N SER A 116 18.52 28.03 -8.19
CA SER A 116 18.39 29.45 -8.54
C SER A 116 18.78 30.31 -7.33
N SER A 117 19.78 31.18 -7.50
CA SER A 117 20.20 32.15 -6.50
C SER A 117 19.87 33.57 -6.94
N CYS A 118 19.51 34.42 -5.98
CA CYS A 118 19.24 35.83 -6.23
C CYS A 118 20.56 36.55 -6.58
N PRO A 119 20.67 37.23 -7.72
CA PRO A 119 21.90 37.91 -8.11
C PRO A 119 22.26 39.12 -7.22
N ALA A 120 21.30 39.66 -6.46
CA ALA A 120 21.54 40.82 -5.58
C ALA A 120 22.00 40.46 -4.16
N CYS A 121 21.64 39.28 -3.64
CA CYS A 121 22.01 38.86 -2.28
C CYS A 121 22.69 37.49 -2.19
N GLY A 122 22.80 36.75 -3.30
CA GLY A 122 23.43 35.43 -3.37
C GLY A 122 22.63 34.30 -2.71
N CYS A 123 21.44 34.58 -2.16
CA CYS A 123 20.64 33.57 -1.48
C CYS A 123 19.95 32.64 -2.47
N MET A 124 20.00 31.33 -2.19
CA MET A 124 19.24 30.31 -2.92
C MET A 124 17.75 30.41 -2.60
N ALA A 125 16.89 30.13 -3.59
CA ALA A 125 15.45 30.02 -3.37
C ALA A 125 15.14 28.70 -2.64
N VAL A 126 14.88 28.78 -1.33
CA VAL A 126 14.42 27.63 -0.56
C VAL A 126 12.93 27.42 -0.85
N ILE A 127 12.54 26.21 -1.27
CA ILE A 127 11.13 25.80 -1.33
C ILE A 127 10.75 25.20 0.02
N GLY A 128 9.76 25.82 0.66
CA GLY A 128 9.29 25.51 2.01
C GLY A 128 9.33 26.76 2.88
N ASP A 129 8.52 26.79 3.94
CA ASP A 129 8.40 27.97 4.81
C ASP A 129 9.71 28.18 5.58
N VAL A 130 10.61 28.99 5.01
CA VAL A 130 11.56 29.74 5.83
C VAL A 130 10.71 30.76 6.59
N PRO A 131 10.69 30.76 7.94
CA PRO A 131 9.92 31.73 8.70
C PRO A 131 10.21 33.13 8.18
N LEU A 132 9.15 33.92 7.96
CA LEU A 132 9.26 35.25 7.34
C LEU A 132 10.32 36.11 8.03
N ASP A 133 10.46 35.96 9.34
CA ASP A 133 11.46 36.64 10.17
C ASP A 133 12.90 36.27 9.79
N GLU A 134 13.18 34.99 9.55
CA GLU A 134 14.49 34.50 9.13
C GLU A 134 14.84 35.00 7.73
N ARG A 135 13.85 35.13 6.83
CA ARG A 135 14.05 35.76 5.52
C ARG A 135 14.34 37.25 5.64
N HIS A 136 13.60 37.96 6.50
CA HIS A 136 13.79 39.40 6.74
C HIS A 136 15.18 39.70 7.30
N LEU A 137 15.60 38.94 8.32
CA LEU A 137 16.93 39.08 8.93
C LEU A 137 18.05 38.82 7.92
N ARG A 138 17.89 37.86 7.00
CA ARG A 138 18.86 37.63 5.92
C ARG A 138 18.95 38.81 4.95
N MET A 139 17.81 39.39 4.57
CA MET A 139 17.79 40.57 3.69
C MET A 139 18.42 41.79 4.36
N GLU A 140 18.11 42.05 5.63
CA GLU A 140 18.69 43.20 6.34
C GLU A 140 20.19 43.01 6.59
N ASN A 141 20.65 41.80 6.93
CA ASN A 141 22.08 41.53 7.05
C ASN A 141 22.84 41.78 5.74
N ALA A 142 22.25 41.44 4.59
CA ALA A 142 22.85 41.74 3.29
C ALA A 142 22.92 43.26 3.04
N ARG A 143 21.85 44.00 3.39
CA ARG A 143 21.79 45.45 3.27
C ARG A 143 22.85 46.13 4.16
N LEU A 144 22.95 45.71 5.42
CA LEU A 144 23.93 46.21 6.36
C LEU A 144 25.37 45.92 5.90
N ARG A 145 25.63 44.75 5.32
CA ARG A 145 26.95 44.44 4.71
C ARG A 145 27.30 45.38 3.56
N ASN A 146 26.34 45.69 2.69
CA ASN A 146 26.56 46.66 1.62
C ASN A 146 26.83 48.06 2.17
N GLU A 147 26.13 48.45 3.23
CA GLU A 147 26.33 49.74 3.88
C GLU A 147 27.70 49.82 4.57
N ILE A 148 28.11 48.75 5.26
CA ILE A 148 29.46 48.63 5.83
C ILE A 148 30.51 48.77 4.72
N ASN A 149 30.37 48.03 3.61
CA ASN A 149 31.30 48.14 2.49
C ASN A 149 31.37 49.56 1.92
N ARG A 150 30.23 50.24 1.79
CA ARG A 150 30.15 51.62 1.31
C ARG A 150 30.87 52.58 2.27
N ILE A 151 30.55 52.52 3.56
CA ILE A 151 31.15 53.39 4.59
C ILE A 151 32.64 53.08 4.74
N SER A 152 33.03 51.80 4.77
CA SER A 152 34.43 51.38 4.81
C SER A 152 35.21 51.88 3.60
N GLY A 153 34.61 51.93 2.40
CA GLY A 153 35.22 52.54 1.22
C GLY A 153 35.45 54.05 1.38
N VAL A 154 34.47 54.76 1.95
CA VAL A 154 34.61 56.19 2.26
C VAL A 154 35.70 56.41 3.30
N VAL A 155 35.70 55.64 4.40
CA VAL A 155 36.71 55.74 5.48
C VAL A 155 38.11 55.39 4.99
N ALA A 156 38.25 54.40 4.10
CA ALA A 156 39.54 54.06 3.49
C ALA A 156 40.15 55.23 2.71
N ASN A 157 39.33 56.08 2.09
CA ASN A 157 39.77 57.28 1.38
C ASN A 157 40.27 58.38 2.32
N TYR A 158 39.92 58.35 3.61
CA TYR A 158 40.36 59.34 4.61
C TYR A 158 41.48 58.84 5.53
N VAL A 159 41.61 57.53 5.77
CA VAL A 159 42.55 56.97 6.77
C VAL A 159 43.77 56.26 6.14
N GLY A 160 43.82 56.11 4.81
CA GLY A 160 45.05 55.75 4.07
C GLY A 160 45.57 54.32 4.26
N LYS A 161 44.90 53.44 5.03
CA LYS A 161 45.17 52.00 5.14
C LYS A 161 43.89 51.24 5.50
N PRO A 162 43.64 50.05 4.94
CA PRO A 162 42.44 49.30 5.29
C PRO A 162 42.57 48.75 6.71
N LEU A 163 41.56 49.02 7.54
CA LEU A 163 41.40 48.37 8.83
C LEU A 163 41.25 46.86 8.57
N THR A 164 42.11 46.10 9.23
CA THR A 164 42.18 44.64 9.31
C THR A 164 41.09 43.86 8.55
N LYS A 165 41.54 43.02 7.60
CA LYS A 165 40.73 41.91 7.08
C LYS A 165 40.37 41.01 8.26
N ALA A 166 39.26 41.27 8.93
CA ALA A 166 38.56 40.26 9.69
C ALA A 166 38.22 39.17 8.66
N ALA A 167 38.82 38.00 8.86
CA ALA A 167 38.71 36.86 7.98
C ALA A 167 37.28 36.74 7.45
N ALA A 168 37.09 37.11 6.19
CA ALA A 168 36.00 36.59 5.40
C ALA A 168 36.32 35.11 5.27
N THR A 169 35.95 34.33 6.28
CA THR A 169 35.59 32.95 6.00
C THR A 169 34.50 33.08 4.93
N PRO A 170 34.61 32.41 3.77
CA PRO A 170 33.38 32.05 3.10
C PRO A 170 32.65 31.29 4.19
N SER A 171 31.58 31.87 4.73
CA SER A 171 30.69 31.11 5.59
C SER A 171 30.27 29.99 4.67
N SER A 172 30.91 28.83 4.85
CA SER A 172 30.56 27.59 4.21
C SER A 172 29.07 27.56 4.35
N CYS A 173 28.36 27.69 3.23
CA CYS A 173 26.94 27.43 3.22
C CYS A 173 26.89 26.03 3.77
N VAL A 174 26.55 25.91 5.06
CA VAL A 174 26.41 24.63 5.71
C VAL A 174 25.26 24.03 4.94
N MET A 175 25.60 23.17 3.97
CA MET A 175 24.65 22.36 3.26
C MET A 175 24.04 21.52 4.36
N ARG A 176 22.93 22.01 4.91
CA ARG A 176 22.15 21.24 5.83
C ARG A 176 21.54 20.16 4.95
N THR A 177 22.16 18.99 4.98
CA THR A 177 21.64 17.78 4.37
C THR A 177 20.22 17.62 4.90
N THR A 178 19.23 17.89 4.07
CA THR A 178 17.87 17.51 4.39
C THR A 178 17.86 15.99 4.29
N ASN A 179 17.99 15.35 5.44
CA ASN A 179 17.60 13.96 5.62
C ASN A 179 16.09 13.90 5.34
N LEU A 180 15.71 13.76 4.07
CA LEU A 180 14.34 13.42 3.73
C LEU A 180 14.19 11.94 4.01
N SER A 181 13.81 11.64 5.26
CA SER A 181 13.35 10.32 5.68
C SER A 181 12.23 9.88 4.74
N THR A 182 12.59 9.09 3.73
CA THR A 182 11.63 8.30 2.97
C THR A 182 11.66 6.93 3.62
N SER A 183 10.86 6.75 4.67
CA SER A 183 10.63 5.43 5.25
C SER A 183 10.04 4.49 4.19
N PRO A 184 10.62 3.30 3.94
CA PRO A 184 9.96 2.26 3.18
C PRO A 184 9.06 1.48 4.14
N MET A 185 7.75 1.71 4.10
CA MET A 185 6.78 0.84 4.78
C MET A 185 5.97 0.10 3.71
N PHE A 186 6.44 -1.11 3.36
CA PHE A 186 5.62 -2.33 3.28
C PHE A 186 6.52 -3.51 2.90
N ARG A 187 7.07 -4.21 3.90
CA ARG A 187 7.51 -5.61 3.74
C ARG A 187 6.33 -6.49 4.13
N GLY A 188 5.69 -7.08 3.14
CA GLY A 188 4.78 -8.20 3.36
C GLY A 188 5.57 -9.43 3.77
N SER A 189 5.38 -9.89 5.00
CA SER A 189 5.77 -11.22 5.44
C SER A 189 4.52 -11.92 5.96
N SER A 190 4.15 -13.00 5.27
CA SER A 190 3.21 -13.99 5.77
C SER A 190 3.65 -14.51 7.14
N SER A 191 2.73 -14.55 8.10
CA SER A 191 2.78 -15.57 9.14
C SER A 191 1.37 -15.94 9.60
N LYS A 192 1.15 -17.25 9.67
CA LYS A 192 -0.05 -17.93 10.19
C LYS A 192 -0.15 -17.70 11.70
N GLY A 193 -1.37 -17.61 12.22
CA GLY A 193 -1.64 -17.72 13.65
C GLY A 193 -3.12 -17.52 13.98
N ASN A 194 -3.75 -18.58 14.47
CA ASN A 194 -5.17 -18.75 14.79
C ASN A 194 -5.61 -18.02 16.08
N GLY A 195 -6.93 -17.83 16.17
CA GLY A 195 -7.74 -18.10 17.38
C GLY A 195 -8.13 -16.87 18.20
N THR A 196 -9.43 -16.52 18.25
CA THR A 196 -10.38 -16.91 19.33
C THR A 196 -10.33 -15.85 20.45
N GLN A 197 -11.39 -15.18 20.93
CA GLN A 197 -12.85 -15.41 20.94
C GLN A 197 -13.58 -14.13 21.40
N ASP A 198 -14.91 -14.15 21.26
CA ASP A 198 -15.92 -13.54 22.15
C ASP A 198 -15.95 -12.01 22.37
N SER A 199 -17.01 -11.38 21.87
CA SER A 199 -18.01 -10.72 22.73
C SER A 199 -19.29 -10.50 21.93
N ASP A 200 -20.35 -11.15 22.38
CA ASP A 200 -21.75 -10.96 21.99
C ASP A 200 -22.18 -9.50 22.19
N GLU A 201 -22.98 -8.95 21.26
CA GLU A 201 -24.13 -8.13 21.61
C GLU A 201 -25.11 -8.05 20.44
N GLU A 202 -26.27 -8.65 20.65
CA GLU A 202 -27.44 -8.61 19.79
C GLU A 202 -28.01 -7.19 19.67
N HIS A 203 -28.49 -6.80 18.49
CA HIS A 203 -29.76 -6.09 18.40
C HIS A 203 -30.41 -6.25 17.02
N GLU A 204 -31.44 -7.08 17.02
CA GLU A 204 -32.47 -7.27 16.01
C GLU A 204 -33.65 -6.35 16.34
N HIS A 205 -34.11 -5.56 15.37
CA HIS A 205 -35.48 -5.02 15.18
C HIS A 205 -35.41 -3.96 14.08
N ASN A 206 -36.36 -3.74 13.17
CA ASN A 206 -37.43 -4.50 12.55
C ASN A 206 -37.87 -3.60 11.36
N GLU A 207 -38.38 -4.20 10.29
CA GLU A 207 -38.94 -3.55 9.11
C GLU A 207 -39.97 -2.45 9.41
N LYS A 208 -39.99 -1.45 8.52
CA LYS A 208 -41.19 -0.76 8.03
C LYS A 208 -41.00 -0.42 6.56
#